data_AF-A0A941EAX1-F1
#
_entry.id   AF-A0A941EAX1-F1
#
_cell.length_a   1.000
_cell.length_b   1.000
_cell.length_c   1.000
_cell.angle_alpha   90.00
_cell.angle_beta   90.00
_cell.angle_gamma   90.00
#
_symmetry.space_group_name_H-M   'P 1'
#
loop_
_entity.id
_entity.type
_entity.pdbx_description
1 polymer ?
#
loop_
_entity_poly.entity_id
_entity_poly.type
_entity_poly.pdbx_seq_one_letter_code
_entity_poly.pdbx_strand_id
1 'polypeptide(L)'
;MARWEPNAPERLAQAALDLFTERGYENTTVIDIAQRAGLGKTTFFRYFQDKREVLFGRGAVNELITNAIAAAPDDATPLEAVAHALDAVGREVFTPARREFTARRRAVIAAHSELREREALKNLGLIASMTTALEQRGVPDLTARVAANLGALASAIADERWAQATDGDDFSKLARQALDDVQASTSLC
;
A
#
# COMPACT_ATOMS: atom_id res chain seq x y z
N MET A 1 -5.37 16.21 -29.10
CA MET A 1 -4.84 15.02 -28.40
C MET A 1 -4.53 15.46 -26.97
N ALA A 2 -5.27 14.97 -25.97
CA ALA A 2 -5.18 15.49 -24.61
C ALA A 2 -3.78 15.22 -24.00
N ARG A 3 -3.10 16.31 -23.64
CA ARG A 3 -1.86 16.35 -22.86
C ARG A 3 -2.17 15.76 -21.48
N TRP A 4 -1.74 14.53 -21.21
CA TRP A 4 -2.02 13.84 -19.94
C TRP A 4 -1.47 14.63 -18.76
N GLU A 5 -2.31 14.88 -17.76
CA GLU A 5 -1.85 15.43 -16.49
C GLU A 5 -1.22 14.32 -15.64
N PRO A 6 -0.08 14.58 -14.96
CA PRO A 6 0.68 13.58 -14.23
C PRO A 6 -0.06 12.94 -13.04
N ASN A 7 -1.29 13.37 -12.75
CA ASN A 7 -2.11 12.94 -11.60
C ASN A 7 -3.37 12.12 -11.99
N ALA A 8 -3.47 11.65 -13.24
CA ALA A 8 -4.66 10.94 -13.70
C ALA A 8 -5.06 9.72 -12.82
N PRO A 9 -4.12 8.85 -12.38
CA PRO A 9 -4.44 7.75 -11.45
C PRO A 9 -5.01 8.24 -10.12
N GLU A 10 -4.43 9.28 -9.53
CA GLU A 10 -4.87 9.87 -8.26
C GLU A 10 -6.28 10.45 -8.38
N ARG A 11 -6.57 11.17 -9.48
CA ARG A 11 -7.91 11.72 -9.73
C ARG A 11 -8.95 10.61 -9.88
N LEU A 12 -8.60 9.50 -10.54
CA LEU A 12 -9.47 8.33 -10.67
C LEU A 12 -9.75 7.67 -9.32
N ALA A 13 -8.72 7.51 -8.47
CA ALA A 13 -8.88 6.93 -7.15
C ALA A 13 -9.73 7.81 -6.22
N GLN A 14 -9.52 9.14 -6.25
CA GLN A 14 -10.35 10.09 -5.50
C GLN A 14 -11.80 10.04 -5.96
N ALA A 15 -12.03 10.13 -7.27
CA ALA A 15 -13.37 10.05 -7.86
C ALA A 15 -14.08 8.73 -7.51
N ALA A 16 -13.36 7.62 -7.49
CA ALA A 16 -13.90 6.33 -7.08
C ALA A 16 -14.32 6.33 -5.61
N LEU A 17 -13.47 6.79 -4.69
CA LEU A 17 -13.85 6.87 -3.27
C LEU A 17 -15.04 7.79 -3.04
N ASP A 18 -15.10 8.94 -3.70
CA ASP A 18 -16.24 9.87 -3.60
C ASP A 18 -17.53 9.19 -4.05
N LEU A 19 -17.53 8.55 -5.22
CA LEU A 19 -18.71 7.85 -5.73
C LEU A 19 -19.10 6.64 -4.87
N PHE A 20 -18.13 5.86 -4.40
CA PHE A 20 -18.39 4.73 -3.51
C PHE A 20 -19.03 5.17 -2.19
N THR A 21 -18.63 6.35 -1.68
CA THR A 21 -19.21 6.94 -0.47
C THR A 21 -20.61 7.52 -0.74
N GLU A 22 -20.78 8.24 -1.84
CA GLU A 22 -22.03 8.94 -2.19
C GLU A 22 -23.16 7.99 -2.60
N ARG A 23 -22.84 6.94 -3.37
CA ARG A 23 -23.83 6.13 -4.11
C ARG A 23 -23.76 4.64 -3.75
N GLY A 24 -22.74 4.25 -3.00
CA GLY A 24 -22.41 2.85 -2.76
C GLY A 24 -21.48 2.28 -3.84
N TYR A 25 -20.63 1.36 -3.40
CA TYR A 25 -19.65 0.69 -4.26
C TYR A 25 -20.30 -0.13 -5.39
N GLU A 26 -21.40 -0.83 -5.10
CA GLU A 26 -22.11 -1.66 -6.10
C GLU A 26 -22.74 -0.82 -7.23
N ASN A 27 -23.29 0.35 -6.90
CA ASN A 27 -23.98 1.22 -7.85
C ASN A 27 -23.04 2.10 -8.69
N THR A 28 -21.72 1.99 -8.48
CA THR A 28 -20.73 2.82 -9.16
C THR A 28 -20.05 2.05 -10.29
N THR A 29 -20.05 2.62 -11.50
CA THR A 29 -19.37 2.03 -12.66
C THR A 29 -18.03 2.71 -12.96
N VAL A 30 -17.18 2.02 -13.73
CA VAL A 30 -15.93 2.59 -14.29
C VAL A 30 -16.19 3.86 -15.11
N ILE A 31 -17.34 3.93 -15.79
CA ILE A 31 -17.70 5.10 -16.60
C ILE A 31 -17.99 6.30 -15.70
N ASP A 32 -18.74 6.10 -14.61
CA ASP A 32 -19.02 7.15 -13.63
C ASP A 32 -17.73 7.69 -13.02
N ILE A 33 -16.80 6.79 -12.66
CA ILE A 33 -15.50 7.15 -12.09
C ILE A 33 -14.69 8.00 -13.08
N ALA A 34 -14.58 7.53 -14.33
CA ALA A 34 -13.84 8.26 -15.35
C ALA A 34 -14.44 9.65 -15.59
N GLN A 35 -15.77 9.74 -15.74
CA GLN A 35 -16.47 11.01 -15.93
C GLN A 35 -16.27 11.96 -14.76
N ARG A 36 -16.41 11.48 -13.51
CA ARG A 36 -16.16 12.27 -12.29
C ARG A 36 -14.73 12.79 -12.21
N ALA A 37 -13.75 11.99 -12.67
CA ALA A 37 -12.35 12.40 -12.73
C ALA A 37 -12.02 13.31 -13.94
N GLY A 38 -13.00 13.67 -14.78
CA GLY A 38 -12.78 14.45 -16.01
C GLY A 38 -11.97 13.69 -17.06
N LEU A 39 -12.10 12.37 -17.12
CA LEU A 39 -11.36 11.46 -17.99
C LEU A 39 -12.30 10.56 -18.80
N GLY A 40 -11.77 9.99 -19.90
CA GLY A 40 -12.51 9.02 -20.69
C GLY A 40 -12.36 7.59 -20.19
N LYS A 41 -13.32 6.71 -20.51
CA LYS A 41 -13.29 5.27 -20.22
C LYS A 41 -11.97 4.60 -20.65
N THR A 42 -11.47 4.91 -21.85
CA THR A 42 -10.18 4.39 -22.36
C THR A 42 -9.00 4.80 -21.49
N THR A 43 -9.07 5.97 -20.85
CA THR A 43 -8.04 6.42 -19.91
C THR A 43 -8.06 5.58 -18.65
N PHE A 44 -9.24 5.31 -18.10
CA PHE A 44 -9.38 4.46 -16.93
C PHE A 44 -8.71 3.11 -17.17
N PHE A 45 -9.08 2.43 -18.28
CA PHE A 45 -8.57 1.09 -18.59
C PHE A 45 -7.08 1.05 -18.93
N ARG A 46 -6.46 2.19 -19.26
CA ARG A 46 -5.00 2.27 -19.35
C ARG A 46 -4.32 2.11 -17.99
N TYR A 47 -4.97 2.53 -16.92
CA TYR A 47 -4.40 2.52 -15.56
C TYR A 47 -4.89 1.35 -14.72
N PHE A 48 -6.16 1.00 -14.82
CA PHE A 48 -6.81 0.01 -13.94
C PHE A 48 -7.65 -0.97 -14.75
N GLN A 49 -7.58 -2.25 -14.38
CA GLN A 49 -8.31 -3.30 -15.07
C GLN A 49 -9.82 -3.28 -14.76
N ASP A 50 -10.18 -2.87 -13.55
CA ASP A 50 -11.56 -2.78 -13.09
C ASP A 50 -11.71 -1.73 -11.97
N LYS A 51 -12.94 -1.54 -11.46
CA LYS A 51 -13.24 -0.59 -10.39
C LYS A 51 -12.62 -0.95 -9.04
N ARG A 52 -12.21 -2.20 -8.82
CA ARG A 52 -11.58 -2.65 -7.56
C ARG A 52 -10.13 -2.20 -7.52
N GLU A 53 -9.42 -2.41 -8.64
CA GLU A 53 -8.00 -2.07 -8.78
C GLU A 53 -7.71 -0.58 -8.51
N VAL A 54 -8.68 0.31 -8.75
CA VAL A 54 -8.52 1.75 -8.51
C VAL A 54 -8.17 2.09 -7.05
N LEU A 55 -8.60 1.26 -6.10
CA LEU A 55 -8.31 1.44 -4.68
C LEU A 55 -6.90 1.00 -4.30
N PHE A 56 -6.21 0.20 -5.12
CA PHE A 56 -4.91 -0.38 -4.78
C PHE A 56 -3.74 0.29 -5.52
N GLY A 57 -4.01 1.29 -6.35
CA GLY A 57 -3.00 2.00 -7.13
C GLY A 57 -2.35 1.11 -8.21
N ARG A 58 -1.22 1.57 -8.76
CA ARG A 58 -0.54 0.93 -9.91
C ARG A 58 0.57 -0.06 -9.54
N GLY A 59 0.59 -0.57 -8.31
CA GLY A 59 1.74 -1.37 -7.84
C GLY A 59 3.02 -0.54 -7.59
N ALA A 60 2.95 0.80 -7.68
CA ALA A 60 4.06 1.70 -7.37
C ALA A 60 4.62 1.48 -5.95
N VAL A 61 3.77 1.04 -5.01
CA VAL A 61 4.19 0.66 -3.66
C VAL A 61 5.13 -0.55 -3.67
N ASN A 62 4.86 -1.55 -4.52
CA ASN A 62 5.74 -2.72 -4.63
C ASN A 62 7.09 -2.32 -5.23
N GLU A 63 7.10 -1.51 -6.30
CA GLU A 63 8.33 -1.00 -6.90
C GLU A 63 9.13 -0.17 -5.89
N LEU A 64 8.47 0.72 -5.14
CA LEU A 64 9.09 1.52 -4.08
C LEU A 64 9.74 0.64 -3.02
N ILE A 65 9.02 -0.39 -2.55
CA ILE A 65 9.51 -1.31 -1.52
C ILE A 65 10.70 -2.11 -2.04
N THR A 66 10.61 -2.72 -3.23
CA THR A 66 11.70 -3.50 -3.81
C THR A 66 12.94 -2.64 -4.03
N ASN A 67 12.78 -1.42 -4.56
CA ASN A 67 13.89 -0.48 -4.74
C ASN A 67 14.51 -0.06 -3.40
N ALA A 68 13.68 0.20 -2.38
CA ALA A 68 14.18 0.61 -1.07
C ALA A 68 14.86 -0.53 -0.30
N ILE A 69 14.43 -1.80 -0.48
CA ILE A 69 15.15 -2.97 0.04
C ILE A 69 16.53 -3.06 -0.62
N ALA A 70 16.57 -2.95 -1.96
CA ALA A 70 17.81 -3.03 -2.73
C ALA A 70 18.78 -1.89 -2.42
N ALA A 71 18.26 -0.70 -2.08
CA ALA A 71 19.07 0.49 -1.77
C ALA A 71 19.45 0.63 -0.28
N ALA A 72 18.96 -0.25 0.60
CA ALA A 72 19.33 -0.20 2.02
C ALA A 72 20.82 -0.59 2.20
N PRO A 73 21.50 -0.11 3.27
CA PRO A 73 22.93 -0.31 3.48
C PRO A 73 23.37 -1.77 3.36
N ASP A 74 24.58 -2.02 2.82
CA ASP A 74 25.09 -3.37 2.54
C ASP A 74 25.17 -4.25 3.78
N ASP A 75 25.45 -3.65 4.95
CA ASP A 75 25.54 -4.29 6.26
C ASP A 75 24.20 -4.40 6.99
N ALA A 76 23.12 -3.87 6.43
CA ALA A 76 21.79 -3.96 7.03
C ALA A 76 21.31 -5.42 7.11
N THR A 77 20.80 -5.78 8.28
CA THR A 77 20.07 -7.05 8.47
C THR A 77 18.81 -7.10 7.60
N PRO A 78 18.23 -8.28 7.35
CA PRO A 78 17.01 -8.41 6.55
C PRO A 78 15.84 -7.57 7.08
N LEU A 79 15.69 -7.46 8.41
CA LEU A 79 14.63 -6.65 9.01
C LEU A 79 14.92 -5.15 8.95
N GLU A 80 16.17 -4.72 9.01
CA GLU A 80 16.54 -3.32 8.77
C GLU A 80 16.32 -2.91 7.30
N ALA A 81 16.60 -3.82 6.35
CA ALA A 81 16.28 -3.59 4.94
C ALA A 81 14.77 -3.42 4.70
N VAL A 82 13.96 -4.24 5.37
CA VAL A 82 12.49 -4.11 5.35
C VAL A 82 12.05 -2.80 6.03
N ALA A 83 12.62 -2.44 7.18
CA ALA A 83 12.31 -1.19 7.86
C ALA A 83 12.64 0.03 6.99
N HIS A 84 13.77 0.02 6.28
CA HIS A 84 14.15 1.05 5.32
C HIS A 84 13.11 1.20 4.18
N ALA A 85 12.54 0.09 3.73
CA ALA A 85 11.48 0.10 2.74
C ALA A 85 10.15 0.65 3.29
N LEU A 86 9.79 0.31 4.53
CA LEU A 86 8.62 0.87 5.20
C LEU A 86 8.77 2.37 5.48
N ASP A 87 10.00 2.86 5.71
CA ASP A 87 10.26 4.29 5.80
C ASP A 87 10.01 5.01 4.47
N ALA A 88 10.45 4.41 3.34
CA ALA A 88 10.21 4.97 2.02
C ALA A 88 8.70 5.06 1.72
N VAL A 89 7.96 4.00 2.05
CA VAL A 89 6.50 3.96 1.95
C VAL A 89 5.85 5.03 2.82
N GLY A 90 6.29 5.20 4.07
CA GLY A 90 5.80 6.23 4.96
C GLY A 90 5.95 7.64 4.36
N ARG A 91 7.13 7.95 3.83
CA ARG A 91 7.43 9.27 3.24
C ARG A 91 6.63 9.56 1.96
N GLU A 92 6.47 8.57 1.09
CA GLU A 92 5.91 8.80 -0.26
C GLU A 92 4.41 8.50 -0.36
N VAL A 93 3.90 7.58 0.47
CA VAL A 93 2.53 7.08 0.38
C VAL A 93 1.67 7.60 1.54
N PHE A 94 2.17 7.51 2.77
CA PHE A 94 1.43 7.86 4.00
C PHE A 94 1.70 9.29 4.45
N THR A 95 1.46 10.24 3.54
CA THR A 95 1.59 11.67 3.84
C THR A 95 0.35 12.20 4.59
N PRO A 96 0.46 13.26 5.42
CA PRO A 96 -0.69 13.85 6.11
C PRO A 96 -1.84 14.22 5.17
N ALA A 97 -1.52 14.72 3.96
CA ALA A 97 -2.50 15.07 2.94
C ALA A 97 -3.32 13.88 2.41
N ARG A 98 -2.81 12.65 2.57
CA ARG A 98 -3.49 11.41 2.15
C ARG A 98 -4.23 10.71 3.29
N ARG A 99 -4.21 11.23 4.51
CA ARG A 99 -4.79 10.55 5.69
C ARG A 99 -6.28 10.29 5.56
N GLU A 100 -7.05 11.31 5.20
CA GLU A 100 -8.49 11.17 4.99
C GLU A 100 -8.80 10.16 3.87
N PHE A 101 -8.06 10.24 2.76
CA PHE A 101 -8.18 9.30 1.65
C PHE A 101 -7.95 7.85 2.11
N THR A 102 -6.87 7.59 2.85
CA THR A 102 -6.54 6.25 3.36
C THR A 102 -7.60 5.73 4.33
N ALA A 103 -8.09 6.56 5.25
CA ALA A 103 -9.15 6.19 6.19
C ALA A 103 -10.45 5.81 5.46
N ARG A 104 -10.88 6.63 4.49
CA ARG A 104 -12.06 6.35 3.65
C ARG A 104 -11.88 5.09 2.81
N ARG A 105 -10.72 4.92 2.18
CA ARG A 105 -10.35 3.71 1.43
C ARG A 105 -10.47 2.46 2.29
N ARG A 106 -9.89 2.48 3.49
CA ARG A 106 -9.92 1.34 4.42
C ARG A 106 -11.35 1.00 4.83
N ALA A 107 -12.19 2.00 5.14
CA ALA A 107 -13.59 1.78 5.47
C ALA A 107 -14.36 1.12 4.32
N VAL A 108 -14.14 1.55 3.08
CA VAL A 108 -14.74 0.93 1.89
C VAL A 108 -14.28 -0.52 1.73
N ILE A 109 -12.98 -0.80 1.86
CA ILE A 109 -12.46 -2.17 1.73
C ILE A 109 -13.03 -3.08 2.82
N ALA A 110 -13.03 -2.63 4.09
CA ALA A 110 -13.53 -3.42 5.21
C ALA A 110 -15.01 -3.82 5.05
N ALA A 111 -15.82 -2.95 4.43
CA ALA A 111 -17.25 -3.18 4.21
C ALA A 111 -17.57 -4.21 3.11
N HIS A 112 -16.63 -4.56 2.21
CA HIS A 112 -16.90 -5.39 1.04
C HIS A 112 -15.96 -6.60 0.95
N SER A 113 -16.51 -7.82 0.96
CA SER A 113 -15.71 -9.06 0.95
C SER A 113 -14.81 -9.18 -0.28
N GLU A 114 -15.29 -8.83 -1.47
CA GLU A 114 -14.47 -8.94 -2.69
C GLU A 114 -13.29 -7.95 -2.71
N LEU A 115 -13.40 -6.82 -2.01
CA LEU A 115 -12.29 -5.89 -1.84
C LEU A 115 -11.28 -6.42 -0.81
N ARG A 116 -11.74 -7.06 0.26
CA ARG A 116 -10.85 -7.76 1.22
C ARG A 116 -10.11 -8.92 0.56
N GLU A 117 -10.79 -9.71 -0.27
CA GLU A 117 -10.16 -10.78 -1.06
C GLU A 117 -9.10 -10.21 -2.00
N ARG A 118 -9.40 -9.09 -2.67
CA ARG A 118 -8.44 -8.40 -3.53
C ARG A 118 -7.24 -7.90 -2.74
N GLU A 119 -7.46 -7.28 -1.59
CA GLU A 119 -6.40 -6.79 -0.71
C GLU A 119 -5.50 -7.93 -0.22
N ALA A 120 -6.07 -9.07 0.15
CA ALA A 120 -5.32 -10.26 0.55
C ALA A 120 -4.40 -10.76 -0.59
N LEU A 121 -4.91 -10.81 -1.83
CA LEU A 121 -4.11 -11.17 -3.00
C LEU A 121 -2.96 -10.18 -3.26
N LYS A 122 -3.22 -8.87 -3.09
CA LYS A 122 -2.18 -7.84 -3.22
C LYS A 122 -1.12 -7.97 -2.13
N ASN A 123 -1.53 -8.28 -0.90
CA ASN A 123 -0.62 -8.51 0.23
C ASN A 123 0.30 -9.71 -0.03
N LEU A 124 -0.22 -10.81 -0.59
CA LEU A 124 0.61 -11.95 -1.00
C LEU A 124 1.64 -11.56 -2.07
N GLY A 125 1.23 -10.77 -3.07
CA GLY A 125 2.15 -10.26 -4.09
C GLY A 125 3.23 -9.33 -3.52
N LEU A 126 2.88 -8.54 -2.50
CA LEU A 126 3.82 -7.68 -1.78
C LEU A 126 4.85 -8.52 -1.01
N ILE A 127 4.41 -9.52 -0.25
CA ILE A 127 5.30 -10.45 0.46
C ILE A 127 6.27 -11.14 -0.50
N ALA A 128 5.77 -11.62 -1.65
CA ALA A 128 6.62 -12.22 -2.67
C ALA A 128 7.66 -11.23 -3.21
N SER A 129 7.26 -9.98 -3.48
CA SER A 129 8.16 -8.94 -3.98
C SER A 129 9.28 -8.60 -2.98
N MET A 130 8.94 -8.49 -1.69
CA MET A 130 9.92 -8.29 -0.62
C MET A 130 10.86 -9.49 -0.46
N THR A 131 10.32 -10.71 -0.53
CA THR A 131 11.10 -11.94 -0.45
C THR A 131 12.15 -11.98 -1.56
N THR A 132 11.73 -11.78 -2.82
CA THR A 132 12.66 -11.73 -3.96
C THR A 132 13.69 -10.62 -3.83
N ALA A 133 13.30 -9.44 -3.35
CA ALA A 133 14.25 -8.34 -3.15
C ALA A 133 15.32 -8.67 -2.09
N LEU A 134 14.94 -9.36 -1.01
CA LEU A 134 15.88 -9.82 0.02
C LEU A 134 16.77 -10.95 -0.49
N GLU A 135 16.25 -11.90 -1.26
CA GLU A 135 17.04 -12.96 -1.89
C GLU A 135 18.10 -12.40 -2.85
N GLN A 136 17.75 -11.35 -3.61
CA GLN A 136 18.69 -10.64 -4.48
C GLN A 136 19.83 -9.95 -3.70
N ARG A 137 19.62 -9.68 -2.42
CA ARG A 137 20.67 -9.21 -1.49
C ARG A 137 21.49 -10.33 -0.84
N GLY A 138 21.25 -11.59 -1.23
CA GLY A 138 21.94 -12.75 -0.68
C GLY A 138 21.35 -13.26 0.63
N VAL A 139 20.16 -12.81 1.04
CA VAL A 139 19.47 -13.34 2.21
C VAL A 139 18.96 -14.76 1.92
N PRO A 140 19.20 -15.76 2.78
CA PRO A 140 18.67 -17.11 2.60
C PRO A 140 17.13 -17.15 2.52
N ASP A 141 16.56 -18.01 1.68
CA ASP A 141 15.11 -18.10 1.36
C ASP A 141 14.21 -18.06 2.61
N LEU A 142 14.45 -18.92 3.61
CA LEU A 142 13.63 -18.95 4.82
C LEU A 142 13.67 -17.62 5.58
N THR A 143 14.86 -17.02 5.73
CA THR A 143 15.03 -15.74 6.41
C THR A 143 14.38 -14.60 5.63
N ALA A 144 14.50 -14.60 4.29
CA ALA A 144 13.86 -13.62 3.42
C ALA A 144 12.33 -13.69 3.54
N ARG A 145 11.75 -14.90 3.49
CA ARG A 145 10.31 -15.13 3.66
C ARG A 145 9.81 -14.65 5.01
N VAL A 146 10.51 -15.01 6.09
CA VAL A 146 10.11 -14.60 7.45
C VAL A 146 10.17 -13.07 7.58
N ALA A 147 11.27 -12.45 7.17
CA ALA A 147 11.41 -10.99 7.23
C ALA A 147 10.35 -10.26 6.39
N ALA A 148 10.04 -10.76 5.18
CA ALA A 148 8.99 -10.20 4.34
C ALA A 148 7.59 -10.33 4.98
N ASN A 149 7.27 -11.47 5.60
CA ASN A 149 5.99 -11.65 6.30
C ASN A 149 5.87 -10.70 7.50
N LEU A 150 6.95 -10.54 8.28
CA LEU A 150 6.99 -9.60 9.39
C LEU A 150 6.83 -8.15 8.90
N GLY A 151 7.48 -7.78 7.80
CA GLY A 151 7.32 -6.49 7.14
C GLY A 151 5.89 -6.20 6.70
N ALA A 152 5.24 -7.16 6.04
CA ALA A 152 3.84 -7.04 5.63
C ALA A 152 2.90 -6.86 6.83
N LEU A 153 3.11 -7.64 7.90
CA LEU A 153 2.34 -7.52 9.14
C LEU A 153 2.53 -6.14 9.79
N ALA A 154 3.77 -5.68 9.92
CA ALA A 154 4.09 -4.36 10.46
C ALA A 154 3.45 -3.24 9.65
N SER A 155 3.49 -3.33 8.31
CA SER A 155 2.82 -2.37 7.42
C SER A 155 1.31 -2.34 7.61
N ALA A 156 0.66 -3.50 7.79
CA ALA A 156 -0.78 -3.57 8.00
C ALA A 156 -1.21 -2.96 9.35
N ILE A 157 -0.43 -3.21 10.41
CA ILE A 157 -0.65 -2.61 11.74
C ILE A 157 -0.44 -1.08 11.69
N ALA A 158 0.62 -0.64 11.00
CA ALA A 158 0.92 0.78 10.85
C ALA A 158 -0.17 1.53 10.05
N ASP A 159 -0.66 0.96 8.95
CA ASP A 159 -1.79 1.51 8.18
C ASP A 159 -3.03 1.67 9.04
N GLU A 160 -3.39 0.65 9.82
CA GLU A 160 -4.54 0.69 10.72
C GLU A 160 -4.44 1.79 11.76
N ARG A 161 -3.32 1.84 12.48
CA ARG A 161 -3.10 2.82 13.55
C ARG A 161 -3.03 4.23 12.98
N TRP A 162 -2.32 4.42 11.87
CA TRP A 162 -2.16 5.73 11.24
C TRP A 162 -3.48 6.29 10.70
N ALA A 163 -4.35 5.43 10.16
CA ALA A 163 -5.68 5.83 9.69
C ALA A 163 -6.62 6.26 10.82
N GLN A 164 -6.42 5.74 12.04
CA GLN A 164 -7.21 6.06 13.23
C GLN A 164 -6.60 7.18 14.09
N ALA A 165 -5.33 7.51 13.87
CA ALA A 165 -4.61 8.51 14.66
C ALA A 165 -5.16 9.93 14.40
N THR A 166 -5.57 10.60 15.50
CA THR A 166 -6.00 12.00 15.50
C THR A 166 -4.83 12.98 15.56
N ASP A 167 -3.67 12.54 16.03
CA ASP A 167 -2.46 13.37 16.15
C ASP A 167 -1.38 12.96 15.13
N GLY A 168 -0.29 13.73 15.06
CA GLY A 168 0.78 13.64 14.05
C GLY A 168 1.63 12.36 14.06
N ASP A 169 1.02 11.20 14.31
CA ASP A 169 1.71 9.90 14.23
C ASP A 169 2.24 9.65 12.83
N ASP A 170 3.51 9.24 12.80
CA ASP A 170 4.26 8.91 11.61
C ASP A 170 4.11 7.41 11.32
N PHE A 171 3.67 7.07 10.10
CA PHE A 171 3.53 5.69 9.65
C PHE A 171 4.83 4.89 9.84
N SER A 172 5.97 5.48 9.50
CA SER A 172 7.28 4.84 9.60
C SER A 172 7.63 4.49 11.04
N LYS A 173 7.29 5.39 11.98
CA LYS A 173 7.46 5.14 13.41
C LYS A 173 6.59 3.98 13.89
N LEU A 174 5.32 3.97 13.48
CA LEU A 174 4.37 2.89 13.82
C LEU A 174 4.82 1.54 13.24
N ALA A 175 5.31 1.52 12.01
CA ALA A 175 5.80 0.33 11.34
C ALA A 175 7.05 -0.23 12.01
N ARG A 176 8.03 0.63 12.35
CA ARG A 176 9.24 0.22 13.10
C ARG A 176 8.89 -0.34 14.46
N GLN A 177 8.03 0.34 15.21
CA GLN A 177 7.60 -0.14 16.52
C GLN A 177 6.94 -1.52 16.42
N ALA A 178 6.12 -1.78 15.41
CA ALA A 178 5.53 -3.10 15.19
C ALA A 178 6.59 -4.19 14.87
N LEU A 179 7.65 -3.86 14.14
CA LEU A 179 8.77 -4.79 13.91
C LEU A 179 9.59 -5.05 15.19
N ASP A 180 9.90 -3.99 15.93
CA ASP A 180 10.67 -4.06 17.18
C ASP A 180 9.93 -4.87 18.25
N ASP A 181 8.61 -4.68 18.38
CA ASP A 181 7.77 -5.44 19.32
C ASP A 181 7.81 -6.95 19.02
N VAL A 182 7.80 -7.32 17.72
CA VAL A 182 7.92 -8.73 17.33
C VAL A 182 9.31 -9.28 17.66
N GLN A 183 10.39 -8.55 17.38
CA GLN A 183 11.74 -8.97 17.75
C GLN A 183 11.89 -9.14 19.27
N ALA A 184 11.40 -8.19 20.06
CA ALA A 184 11.47 -8.24 21.52
C ALA A 184 10.70 -9.43 22.09
N SER A 185 9.54 -9.78 21.50
CA SER A 185 8.76 -10.95 21.92
C SER A 185 9.51 -12.28 21.77
N THR A 186 10.44 -12.37 20.81
CA THR A 186 11.27 -13.57 20.60
C THR A 186 12.46 -13.67 21.56
N SER A 187 12.88 -12.57 22.18
CA SER A 187 13.97 -12.54 23.16
C SER A 187 13.52 -12.88 24.60
N LEU A 188 12.20 -12.97 24.81
CA LEU A 188 11.58 -13.33 26.09
C LEU A 188 11.24 -14.82 26.21
N CYS A 189 11.54 -15.62 25.18
CA CYS A 189 11.41 -17.08 25.15
C CYS A 189 12.78 -17.75 25.27
#